data_AF-A0A816H962-F1
#
_entry.id   AF-A0A816H962-F1
#
_cell.length_a   1.000
_cell.length_b   1.000
_cell.length_c   1.000
_cell.angle_alpha   90.00
_cell.angle_beta   90.00
_cell.angle_gamma   90.00
#
_symmetry.space_group_name_H-M   'P 1'
#
loop_
_entity.id
_entity.type
_entity.pdbx_description
1 polymer ?
#
loop_
_entity_poly.entity_id
_entity_poly.type
_entity_poly.pdbx_seq_one_letter_code
_entity_poly.pdbx_strand_id
1 'polypeptide(L)'
;MHLTVREGRDAEFSCIATGHPPPLIIWHVNGLSRPGVVTTVEGKNESLLILRNVSRFDSGRVDCSATNTLSTVNRQFLLDVKYKPMVTVPFHLSYFRLYDSATITCQACSIPAPTIFDVFRPRKAV
;
A
#
# COMPACT_ATOMS: atom_id res chain seq x y z
N MET A 1 5.51 11.96 -7.24
CA MET A 1 6.49 11.16 -6.47
C MET A 1 5.86 9.80 -6.18
N HIS A 2 6.66 8.74 -6.18
CA HIS A 2 6.19 7.35 -6.01
C HIS A 2 7.07 6.65 -4.97
N LEU A 3 6.45 6.04 -3.97
CA LEU A 3 7.11 5.28 -2.91
C LEU A 3 6.61 3.84 -2.93
N THR A 4 7.53 2.90 -3.07
CA THR A 4 7.23 1.46 -3.04
C THR A 4 7.70 0.86 -1.73
N VAL A 5 6.80 0.18 -1.00
CA VAL A 5 7.09 -0.41 0.31
C VAL A 5 6.57 -1.85 0.36
N ARG A 6 7.17 -2.72 1.16
CA ARG A 6 6.63 -4.09 1.37
C ARG A 6 5.58 -4.09 2.47
N GLU A 7 4.54 -4.89 2.31
CA GLU A 7 3.52 -5.11 3.34
C GLU A 7 4.20 -5.51 4.66
N GLY A 8 3.77 -4.88 5.75
CA GLY A 8 4.33 -5.05 7.08
C GLY A 8 5.53 -4.17 7.41
N ARG A 9 6.00 -3.32 6.48
CA ARG A 9 7.05 -2.32 6.72
C ARG A 9 6.46 -0.95 7.00
N ASP A 10 7.31 -0.02 7.40
CA ASP A 10 6.92 1.37 7.61
C ASP A 10 7.15 2.18 6.32
N ALA A 11 6.27 3.12 6.04
CA ALA A 11 6.38 4.06 4.92
C ALA A 11 6.54 5.48 5.46
N GLU A 12 7.51 6.21 4.93
CA GLU A 12 7.87 7.55 5.39
C GLU A 12 7.72 8.57 4.26
N PHE A 13 7.06 9.68 4.54
CA PHE A 13 6.90 10.80 3.62
C PHE A 13 7.37 12.08 4.30
N SER A 14 8.30 12.80 3.67
CA SER A 14 8.69 14.14 4.09
C SER A 14 8.05 15.19 3.16
N CYS A 15 7.53 16.25 3.77
CA CYS A 15 7.01 17.41 3.09
C CYS A 15 7.57 18.67 3.75
N ILE A 16 8.08 19.57 2.92
CA ILE A 16 8.64 20.84 3.35
C ILE A 16 7.84 21.95 2.70
N ALA A 17 7.30 22.85 3.51
CA ALA A 17 6.60 24.04 3.05
C ALA A 17 7.20 25.30 3.69
N THR A 18 7.31 26.34 2.88
CA THR A 18 7.80 27.66 3.27
C THR A 18 6.75 28.69 2.96
N GLY A 19 6.58 29.69 3.81
CA GLY A 19 5.64 30.78 3.56
C GLY A 19 5.56 31.76 4.73
N HIS A 20 5.03 32.95 4.45
CA HIS A 20 4.74 33.96 5.47
C HIS A 20 3.26 34.39 5.36
N PRO A 21 2.45 34.25 6.41
CA PRO A 21 2.74 33.52 7.66
C PRO A 21 3.14 32.03 7.46
N PRO A 22 3.79 31.39 8.44
CA PRO A 22 4.21 29.99 8.32
C PRO A 22 3.03 29.05 7.99
N PRO A 23 3.14 28.18 6.97
CA PRO A 23 2.03 27.35 6.53
C PRO A 23 1.83 26.13 7.46
N LEU A 24 0.57 25.82 7.80
CA LEU A 24 0.20 24.58 8.48
C LEU A 24 0.24 23.41 7.49
N ILE A 25 0.93 22.33 7.85
CA ILE A 25 1.01 21.12 7.03
C ILE A 25 0.05 20.05 7.56
N ILE A 26 -0.80 19.51 6.68
CA ILE A 26 -1.75 18.43 6.95
C ILE A 26 -1.53 17.31 5.93
N TRP A 27 -1.58 16.06 6.37
CA TRP A 27 -1.51 14.91 5.49
C TRP A 27 -2.88 14.30 5.24
N HIS A 28 -3.13 13.85 4.02
CA HIS A 28 -4.30 13.09 3.64
C HIS A 28 -3.87 11.75 3.06
N VAL A 29 -4.28 10.65 3.68
CA VAL A 29 -4.02 9.29 3.19
C VAL A 29 -5.34 8.71 2.72
N ASN A 30 -5.44 8.44 1.42
CA ASN A 30 -6.66 7.98 0.77
C ASN A 30 -7.89 8.86 1.10
N GLY A 31 -7.67 10.18 1.12
CA GLY A 31 -8.69 11.19 1.43
C GLY A 31 -8.94 11.42 2.93
N LEU A 32 -8.39 10.61 3.83
CA LEU A 32 -8.55 10.77 5.27
C LEU A 32 -7.40 11.57 5.88
N SER A 33 -7.73 12.59 6.67
CA SER A 33 -6.73 13.40 7.36
C SER A 33 -5.95 12.56 8.39
N ARG A 34 -4.63 12.65 8.35
CA ARG A 34 -3.70 11.96 9.26
C ARG A 34 -2.72 12.97 9.86
N PRO A 35 -2.48 12.94 11.17
CA PRO A 35 -1.46 13.79 11.77
C PRO A 35 -0.06 13.30 11.36
N GLY A 36 0.81 14.24 10.97
CA GLY A 36 2.24 14.02 10.81
C GLY A 36 3.00 14.60 12.01
N VAL A 37 4.27 14.22 12.16
CA VAL A 37 5.19 14.88 13.09
C VAL A 37 5.72 16.13 12.41
N VAL A 38 5.42 17.30 12.96
CA VAL A 38 5.85 18.59 12.38
C VAL A 38 7.06 19.11 13.16
N THR A 39 8.11 19.48 12.43
CA THR A 39 9.27 20.21 12.95
C THR A 39 9.31 21.57 12.27
N THR A 40 9.25 22.63 13.07
CA THR A 40 9.31 24.01 12.59
C THR A 40 10.69 24.60 12.85
N VAL A 41 11.37 25.07 11.82
CA VAL A 41 12.64 25.80 11.92
C VAL A 41 12.52 27.07 11.08
N GLU A 42 12.57 28.24 11.72
CA GLU A 42 12.68 29.57 11.07
C GLU A 42 11.79 29.79 9.82
N GLY A 43 10.46 29.61 9.94
CA GLY A 43 9.53 29.87 8.83
C GLY A 43 9.48 28.78 7.74
N LYS A 44 10.28 27.72 7.90
CA LYS A 44 10.20 26.47 7.17
C LYS A 44 9.53 25.43 8.06
N ASN A 45 8.37 24.94 7.63
CA ASN A 45 7.73 23.81 8.27
C ASN A 45 8.09 22.55 7.50
N GLU A 46 8.77 21.62 8.18
CA GLU A 46 8.98 20.27 7.70
C GLU A 46 8.03 19.35 8.45
N SER A 47 7.35 18.47 7.73
CA SER A 47 6.48 17.46 8.32
C SER A 47 6.88 16.09 7.81
N LEU A 48 6.95 15.14 8.74
CA LEU A 48 7.20 13.73 8.49
C LEU A 48 5.93 12.94 8.81
N LEU A 49 5.39 12.23 7.82
CA LEU A 49 4.36 11.23 8.02
C LEU A 49 4.98 9.84 8.04
N ILE A 50 4.74 9.10 9.11
CA ILE A 50 5.17 7.69 9.25
C ILE A 50 3.92 6.82 9.31
N LEU A 51 3.71 6.00 8.29
CA LEU A 51 2.70 4.95 8.29
C LEU A 51 3.35 3.65 8.73
N ARG A 52 3.03 3.20 9.93
CA ARG A 52 3.62 1.98 10.50
C ARG A 52 2.90 0.74 10.04
N ASN A 53 3.66 -0.34 9.78
CA ASN A 53 3.13 -1.65 9.46
C ASN A 53 2.08 -1.59 8.32
N VAL A 54 2.48 -1.04 7.18
CA VAL A 54 1.56 -0.77 6.06
C VAL A 54 0.94 -2.07 5.52
N SER A 55 -0.36 -2.00 5.25
CA SER A 55 -1.15 -3.06 4.64
C SER A 55 -1.23 -2.89 3.13
N ARG A 56 -1.47 -3.97 2.39
CA ARG A 56 -1.76 -3.89 0.94
C ARG A 56 -2.92 -2.94 0.61
N PHE A 57 -3.86 -2.76 1.55
CA PHE A 57 -5.02 -1.89 1.43
C PHE A 57 -4.70 -0.40 1.65
N ASP A 58 -3.51 -0.08 2.16
CA ASP A 58 -3.03 1.30 2.30
C ASP A 58 -2.46 1.85 0.98
N SER A 59 -2.23 0.99 -0.02
CA SER A 59 -1.80 1.41 -1.36
C SER A 59 -2.77 2.44 -1.93
N GLY A 60 -2.24 3.57 -2.39
CA GLY A 60 -3.06 4.66 -2.87
C GLY A 60 -2.39 6.01 -2.76
N ARG A 61 -3.22 7.04 -2.65
CA ARG A 61 -2.79 8.44 -2.72
C ARG A 61 -2.46 8.95 -1.32
N VAL A 62 -1.31 9.60 -1.21
CA VAL A 62 -0.90 10.36 -0.02
C VAL A 62 -0.68 11.80 -0.44
N ASP A 63 -1.43 12.74 0.12
CA ASP A 63 -1.32 14.16 -0.19
C ASP A 63 -0.80 14.92 1.03
N CYS A 64 0.17 15.81 0.80
CA CYS A 64 0.58 16.84 1.75
C CYS A 64 -0.10 18.15 1.34
N SER A 65 -0.95 18.71 2.21
CA SER A 65 -1.52 20.05 2.04
C SER A 65 -0.82 21.03 2.96
N ALA A 66 -0.41 22.17 2.41
CA ALA A 66 0.20 23.27 3.15
C ALA A 66 -0.69 24.51 3.02
N THR A 67 -1.22 24.96 4.14
CA THR A 67 -2.23 26.02 4.20
C THR A 67 -1.74 27.17 5.05
N ASN A 68 -1.81 28.37 4.49
CA ASN A 68 -1.60 29.63 5.19
C ASN A 68 -2.84 30.52 5.00
N THR A 69 -2.93 31.63 5.73
CA THR A 69 -4.03 32.61 5.64
C THR A 69 -4.26 33.16 4.23
N LEU A 70 -3.26 33.09 3.36
CA LEU A 70 -3.30 33.63 2.00
C LEU A 70 -3.53 32.56 0.91
N SER A 71 -3.15 31.31 1.14
CA SER A 71 -3.18 30.27 0.11
C SER A 71 -3.14 28.86 0.67
N THR A 72 -3.53 27.90 -0.17
CA THR A 72 -3.38 26.46 0.07
C THR A 72 -2.69 25.84 -1.13
N VAL A 73 -1.65 25.05 -0.89
CA VAL A 73 -0.93 24.31 -1.92
C VAL A 73 -0.79 22.85 -1.51
N ASN A 74 -0.93 21.93 -2.47
CA ASN A 74 -0.89 20.50 -2.20
C ASN A 74 0.17 19.79 -3.05
N ARG A 75 0.78 18.75 -2.47
CA ARG A 75 1.70 17.86 -3.15
C ARG A 75 1.26 16.40 -2.99
N GLN A 76 1.12 15.72 -4.13
CA GLN A 76 0.66 14.34 -4.19
C GLN A 76 1.82 13.34 -4.30
N PHE A 77 1.69 12.26 -3.54
CA PHE A 77 2.52 11.06 -3.55
C PHE A 77 1.65 9.83 -3.83
N LEU A 78 2.27 8.79 -4.39
CA LEU A 78 1.65 7.48 -4.59
C LEU A 78 2.38 6.45 -3.74
N LEU A 79 1.66 5.81 -2.82
CA LEU A 79 2.14 4.67 -2.03
C LEU A 79 1.76 3.37 -2.75
N ASP A 80 2.74 2.54 -3.06
CA ASP A 80 2.57 1.23 -3.69
C ASP A 80 3.10 0.14 -2.78
N VAL A 81 2.18 -0.60 -2.14
CA VAL A 81 2.54 -1.64 -1.18
C VAL A 81 2.62 -3.00 -1.88
N LYS A 82 3.82 -3.56 -1.92
CA LYS A 82 4.12 -4.89 -2.47
C LYS A 82 3.82 -5.97 -1.43
N TYR A 83 3.12 -7.02 -1.84
CA TYR A 83 2.73 -8.11 -0.97
C TYR A 83 2.92 -9.47 -1.65
N LYS A 84 3.23 -10.48 -0.82
CA LYS A 84 3.46 -11.85 -1.27
C LYS A 84 2.17 -12.50 -1.82
N PRO A 85 2.26 -13.54 -2.66
CA PRO A 85 1.11 -14.30 -3.11
C PRO A 85 0.26 -14.79 -1.95
N MET A 86 -1.02 -14.44 -2.01
CA MET A 86 -2.06 -15.00 -1.17
C MET A 86 -2.85 -15.98 -2.03
N VAL A 87 -2.82 -17.25 -1.65
CA VAL A 87 -3.56 -18.31 -2.33
C VAL A 87 -5.03 -18.22 -1.92
N THR A 88 -5.88 -18.06 -2.92
CA THR A 88 -7.33 -18.16 -2.81
C THR A 88 -7.73 -19.47 -3.48
N VAL A 89 -8.05 -20.48 -2.66
CA VAL A 89 -8.70 -21.68 -3.17
C VAL A 89 -10.21 -21.43 -3.18
N PRO A 90 -10.91 -21.59 -4.32
CA PRO A 90 -12.36 -21.57 -4.30
C PRO A 90 -12.84 -22.75 -3.44
N PHE A 91 -13.59 -22.45 -2.38
CA PHE A 91 -14.25 -23.47 -1.57
C PHE A 91 -15.42 -24.04 -2.37
N HIS A 92 -15.12 -24.95 -3.30
CA HIS A 92 -16.14 -25.65 -4.06
C HIS A 92 -16.17 -27.10 -3.60
N LEU A 93 -17.24 -27.47 -2.88
CA LEU A 93 -17.54 -28.87 -2.60
C LEU A 93 -17.83 -29.55 -3.95
N SER A 94 -16.85 -30.28 -4.44
CA SER A 94 -16.94 -31.00 -5.70
C SER A 94 -17.00 -32.49 -5.40
N TYR A 95 -18.12 -33.11 -5.75
CA TYR A 95 -18.35 -34.54 -5.57
C TYR A 95 -17.96 -35.24 -6.85
N PHE A 96 -16.86 -35.99 -6.81
CA PHE A 96 -16.34 -36.72 -7.95
C PHE A 96 -16.76 -38.19 -7.85
N ARG A 97 -17.20 -38.75 -8.97
CA ARG A 97 -17.46 -40.18 -9.10
C ARG A 97 -16.16 -40.93 -9.39
N LEU A 98 -16.18 -42.25 -9.20
CA LEU A 98 -15.09 -43.11 -9.64
C LEU A 98 -14.88 -42.89 -11.16
N TYR A 99 -13.63 -42.63 -11.57
CA TYR A 99 -13.19 -42.27 -12.94
C TYR A 99 -13.39 -40.82 -13.40
N ASP A 100 -13.88 -39.91 -12.56
CA ASP A 100 -13.92 -38.49 -12.92
C ASP A 100 -12.51 -37.90 -13.01
N SER A 101 -12.23 -37.18 -14.10
CA SER A 101 -11.07 -36.30 -14.18
C SER A 101 -11.45 -34.90 -13.71
N ALA A 102 -10.82 -34.45 -12.63
CA ALA A 102 -11.11 -33.17 -12.00
C ALA A 102 -9.93 -32.20 -12.15
N THR A 103 -10.22 -30.94 -12.47
CA THR A 103 -9.22 -29.86 -12.41
C THR A 103 -9.55 -28.94 -11.26
N ILE A 104 -8.74 -28.97 -10.21
CA ILE A 104 -8.83 -28.01 -9.11
C ILE A 104 -8.01 -26.79 -9.50
N THR A 105 -8.67 -25.64 -9.58
CA THR A 105 -7.98 -24.37 -9.87
C THR A 105 -7.51 -23.73 -8.58
N CYS A 106 -6.26 -23.25 -8.59
CA CYS A 106 -5.68 -22.46 -7.51
C CYS A 106 -5.43 -21.05 -8.05
N GLN A 107 -6.02 -20.04 -7.43
CA GLN A 107 -5.75 -18.64 -7.78
C GLN A 107 -4.87 -18.03 -6.69
N ALA A 108 -3.93 -17.18 -7.08
CA ALA A 108 -3.12 -16.43 -6.12
C ALA A 108 -2.97 -14.98 -6.57
N CYS A 109 -3.18 -14.04 -5.65
CA CYS A 109 -2.99 -12.61 -5.89
C CYS A 109 -1.68 -12.14 -5.25
N SER A 110 -0.83 -11.42 -5.98
CA SER A 110 0.39 -10.80 -5.47
C SER A 110 0.74 -9.53 -6.23
N ILE A 111 1.54 -8.67 -5.59
CA ILE A 111 2.23 -7.58 -6.27
C ILE A 111 3.69 -7.60 -5.81
N PRO A 112 4.66 -7.81 -6.72
CA PRO A 112 4.51 -8.04 -8.16
C PRO A 112 3.84 -9.40 -8.49
N ALA A 113 3.36 -9.55 -9.74
CA ALA A 113 2.71 -10.79 -10.20
C ALA A 113 3.65 -12.01 -10.04
N PRO A 114 3.12 -13.19 -9.67
CA PRO A 114 3.95 -14.36 -9.45
C PRO A 114 4.48 -14.89 -10.78
N THR A 115 5.75 -15.30 -10.83
CA THR A 115 6.41 -15.77 -12.05
C THR A 115 6.33 -17.29 -12.26
N ILE A 116 5.94 -18.08 -11.23
CA ILE A 116 5.89 -19.55 -11.27
C ILE A 116 4.64 -20.05 -10.52
N PHE A 117 3.86 -20.93 -11.17
CA PHE A 117 2.80 -21.73 -10.55
C PHE A 117 3.23 -23.21 -10.62
N ASP A 118 3.85 -23.75 -9.57
CA ASP A 118 4.10 -25.19 -9.49
C ASP A 118 2.78 -25.91 -9.17
N VAL A 119 2.16 -26.49 -10.20
CA VAL A 119 1.05 -27.42 -10.01
C VAL A 119 1.64 -28.72 -9.47
N PHE A 120 1.43 -28.99 -8.19
CA PHE A 120 1.85 -30.23 -7.54
C PHE A 120 1.26 -31.43 -8.32
N ARG A 121 2.08 -32.13 -9.11
CA ARG A 121 1.69 -33.40 -9.72
C ARG A 121 1.85 -34.49 -8.67
N PRO A 122 0.79 -35.24 -8.29
CA PRO A 122 0.95 -36.36 -7.38
C PRO A 122 1.97 -37.34 -7.96
N ARG A 123 2.95 -37.77 -7.14
CA ARG A 123 3.79 -38.92 -7.51
C ARG A 123 2.85 -40.11 -7.67
N LYS A 124 2.89 -40.80 -8.81
CA LYS A 124 2.27 -42.11 -8.94
C LYS A 124 2.79 -42.98 -7.80
N ALA A 125 1.89 -43.54 -7.00
CA ALA A 125 2.24 -44.63 -6.11
C ALA A 125 2.76 -45.79 -7.00
N VAL A 126 3.97 -46.26 -6.69
CA VAL A 126 4.60 -47.43 -7.31
C VAL A 126 3.91 -48.68 -6.79
#